data_AF-A0A352SV57-F1
#
_entry.id   AF-A0A352SV57-F1
#
_cell.length_a   1.000
_cell.length_b   1.000
_cell.length_c   1.000
_cell.angle_alpha   90.00
_cell.angle_beta   90.00
_cell.angle_gamma   90.00
#
_symmetry.space_group_name_H-M   'P 1'
#
loop_
_entity.id
_entity.type
_entity.pdbx_description
1 polymer ?
#
loop_
_entity_poly.entity_id
_entity_poly.type
_entity_poly.pdbx_seq_one_letter_code
_entity_poly.pdbx_strand_id
1 'polypeptide(L)'
;MKKLFIAVLLITLLLILASCGAKQKMEEKITEKIVEKTLGANVDIDGEEVTFKGEDGEEVTFGSTEWPDSEAGKKIPEFKKGKVTSAVNSKGYVFVMLEEVDEDDFKAYYEDIKSKYTEDSYESKYEGVISYSGGNTEGIIVGLSYSTEDKSLTIQATMPEESE
;
A
#
# COMPACT_ATOMS: atom_id res chain seq x y z
N MET A 1 24.22 11.41 0.49
CA MET A 1 23.41 12.05 1.54
C MET A 1 22.94 13.46 1.18
N LYS A 2 23.78 14.44 0.85
CA LYS A 2 23.31 15.80 0.49
C LYS A 2 22.33 15.83 -0.71
N LYS A 3 22.57 15.01 -1.73
CA LYS A 3 21.73 14.91 -2.94
C LYS A 3 20.38 14.21 -2.68
N LEU A 4 20.36 13.23 -1.78
CA LEU A 4 19.16 12.47 -1.41
C LEU A 4 18.24 13.31 -0.51
N PHE A 5 18.82 14.08 0.41
CA PHE A 5 18.09 15.10 1.17
C PHE A 5 17.49 16.19 0.27
N ILE A 6 18.21 16.64 -0.76
CA ILE A 6 17.70 17.65 -1.71
C ILE A 6 16.54 17.07 -2.54
N ALA A 7 16.62 15.81 -2.96
CA ALA A 7 15.55 15.14 -3.70
C ALA A 7 14.26 15.00 -2.86
N VAL A 8 14.39 14.54 -1.61
CA VAL A 8 13.27 14.43 -0.68
C VAL A 8 12.65 15.81 -0.41
N LEU A 9 13.48 16.84 -0.18
CA LEU A 9 13.02 18.20 0.10
C LEU A 9 12.27 18.82 -1.09
N LEU A 10 12.73 18.56 -2.33
CA LEU A 10 12.05 19.02 -3.55
C LEU A 10 10.71 18.29 -3.76
N ILE A 11 10.65 16.99 -3.47
CA ILE A 11 9.41 16.21 -3.53
C ILE A 11 8.39 16.70 -2.50
N THR A 12 8.82 16.96 -1.26
CA THR A 12 7.96 17.55 -0.24
C THR A 12 7.43 18.92 -0.67
N LEU A 13 8.27 19.76 -1.30
CA LEU A 13 7.87 21.09 -1.79
C LEU A 13 6.83 21.03 -2.92
N LEU A 14 6.88 20.00 -3.76
CA LEU A 14 5.90 19.78 -4.83
C LEU A 14 4.55 19.30 -4.29
N LEU A 15 4.54 18.50 -3.21
CA LEU A 15 3.31 18.02 -2.57
C LEU A 15 2.50 19.15 -1.91
N ILE A 16 3.17 20.19 -1.39
CA ILE A 16 2.49 21.37 -0.82
C ILE A 16 1.81 22.24 -1.89
N LEU A 17 2.22 22.14 -3.16
CA LEU A 17 1.57 22.85 -4.26
C LEU A 17 0.28 22.15 -4.73
N ALA A 18 0.13 20.85 -4.42
CA ALA A 18 -1.09 20.09 -4.72
C ALA A 18 -2.23 20.35 -3.73
N SER A 19 -1.96 20.94 -2.55
CA SER A 19 -2.99 21.23 -1.54
C SER A 19 -3.69 22.58 -1.69
N CYS A 20 -3.31 23.39 -2.68
CA CYS A 20 -3.93 24.70 -2.94
C CYS A 20 -4.92 24.62 -4.10
N GLY A 21 -6.10 24.03 -3.86
CA GLY A 21 -7.41 24.36 -4.46
C GLY A 21 -7.60 24.41 -5.98
N ALA A 22 -6.57 24.22 -6.81
CA ALA A 22 -6.67 24.29 -8.25
C ALA A 22 -6.92 22.88 -8.81
N LYS A 23 -8.20 22.53 -8.96
CA LYS A 23 -8.65 21.64 -10.04
C LYS A 23 -8.18 22.25 -11.36
N GLN A 24 -6.95 21.97 -11.77
CA GLN A 24 -6.45 22.22 -13.12
C GLN A 24 -5.93 20.92 -13.67
N LYS A 25 -6.78 20.29 -14.51
CA LYS A 25 -6.39 19.54 -15.71
C LYS A 25 -5.06 18.79 -15.59
N MET A 26 -5.02 17.76 -14.75
CA MET A 26 -3.98 16.75 -14.83
C MET A 26 -4.44 15.66 -15.81
N GLU A 27 -4.85 16.10 -17.02
CA GLU A 27 -5.01 15.27 -18.22
C GLU A 27 -3.76 15.45 -19.09
N GLU A 28 -2.59 15.58 -18.49
CA GLU A 28 -1.35 15.50 -19.25
C GLU A 28 -0.99 14.04 -19.42
N LYS A 29 -0.97 13.58 -20.67
CA LYS A 29 -0.36 12.32 -21.07
C LYS A 29 1.09 12.30 -20.60
N ILE A 30 1.31 11.85 -19.37
CA ILE A 30 2.63 11.48 -18.87
C ILE A 30 3.10 10.36 -19.80
N THR A 31 4.02 10.69 -20.71
CA THR A 31 4.55 9.73 -21.67
C THR A 31 5.65 8.95 -20.97
N GLU A 32 5.52 7.62 -20.87
CA GLU A 32 6.47 6.67 -20.28
C GLU A 32 7.94 7.08 -20.53
N LYS A 33 8.29 7.38 -21.79
CA LYS A 33 9.63 7.77 -22.23
C LYS A 33 10.25 8.99 -21.51
N ILE A 34 9.44 9.94 -21.03
CA ILE A 34 9.93 11.13 -20.33
C ILE A 34 10.28 10.77 -18.88
N VAL A 35 9.47 9.91 -18.27
CA VAL A 35 9.65 9.42 -16.90
C VAL A 35 10.83 8.45 -16.85
N GLU A 36 10.90 7.48 -17.76
CA GLU A 36 12.01 6.54 -17.89
C GLU A 36 13.37 7.25 -18.00
N LYS A 37 13.44 8.26 -18.87
CA LYS A 37 14.68 9.02 -19.11
C LYS A 37 15.10 9.88 -17.91
N THR A 38 14.15 10.25 -17.05
CA THR A 38 14.38 11.13 -15.90
C THR A 38 14.66 10.34 -14.62
N LEU A 39 13.98 9.21 -14.43
CA LEU A 39 14.09 8.36 -13.23
C LEU A 39 15.09 7.21 -13.40
N GLY A 40 15.49 6.88 -14.64
CA GLY A 40 16.46 5.83 -14.92
C GLY A 40 15.93 4.40 -14.68
N ALA A 41 14.61 4.24 -14.53
CA ALA A 41 13.92 2.96 -14.38
C ALA A 41 12.90 2.77 -15.52
N ASN A 42 12.60 1.52 -15.86
CA ASN A 42 11.52 1.21 -16.79
C ASN A 42 10.18 1.39 -16.06
N VAL A 43 9.33 2.29 -16.55
CA VAL A 43 8.08 2.70 -15.88
C VAL A 43 6.92 2.54 -16.86
N ASP A 44 5.92 1.77 -16.43
CA ASP A 44 4.63 1.62 -17.11
C ASP A 44 3.57 2.47 -16.38
N ILE A 45 2.73 3.17 -17.13
CA ILE A 45 1.72 4.09 -16.58
C ILE A 45 0.38 3.79 -17.24
N ASP A 46 -0.55 3.24 -16.45
CA ASP A 46 -1.94 3.02 -16.87
C ASP A 46 -2.88 3.90 -16.02
N GLY A 47 -3.19 5.08 -16.55
CA GLY A 47 -4.05 6.05 -15.87
C GLY A 47 -3.42 6.59 -14.57
N GLU A 48 -3.95 6.14 -13.43
CA GLU A 48 -3.47 6.49 -12.09
C GLU A 48 -2.52 5.41 -11.51
N GLU A 49 -2.43 4.25 -12.16
CA GLU A 49 -1.53 3.16 -11.77
C GLU A 49 -0.14 3.38 -12.37
N VAL A 50 0.89 3.19 -11.54
CA VAL A 50 2.29 3.33 -11.96
C VAL A 50 3.07 2.09 -11.54
N THR A 51 3.67 1.43 -12.52
CA THR A 51 4.45 0.21 -12.31
C THR A 51 5.92 0.46 -12.62
N PHE A 52 6.78 0.16 -11.65
CA PHE A 52 8.23 0.25 -11.78
C PHE A 52 8.81 -1.14 -11.96
N LYS A 53 9.71 -1.32 -12.92
CA LYS A 53 10.49 -2.55 -13.08
C LYS A 53 11.93 -2.32 -12.66
N GLY A 54 12.39 -3.07 -11.65
CA GLY A 54 13.78 -3.12 -11.21
C GLY A 54 14.69 -3.80 -12.23
N GLU A 55 16.00 -3.63 -12.07
CA GLU A 55 17.00 -4.28 -12.93
C GLU A 55 17.05 -5.81 -12.76
N ASP A 56 16.57 -6.30 -11.62
CA ASP A 56 16.36 -7.70 -11.24
C ASP A 56 15.06 -8.30 -11.82
N GLY A 57 14.22 -7.48 -12.45
CA GLY A 57 12.92 -7.88 -12.98
C GLY A 57 11.79 -7.84 -11.94
N GLU A 58 12.03 -7.34 -10.73
CA GLU A 58 10.96 -7.11 -9.76
C GLU A 58 10.06 -5.97 -10.21
N GLU A 59 8.75 -6.17 -10.08
CA GLU A 59 7.74 -5.17 -10.43
C GLU A 59 7.06 -4.65 -9.16
N VAL A 60 6.97 -3.33 -9.04
CA VAL A 60 6.23 -2.65 -7.97
C VAL A 60 5.19 -1.75 -8.59
N THR A 61 3.93 -2.02 -8.28
CA THR A 61 2.77 -1.29 -8.79
C THR A 61 2.19 -0.41 -7.69
N PHE A 62 1.94 0.86 -7.98
CA PHE A 62 1.37 1.85 -7.06
C PHE A 62 0.06 2.39 -7.60
N GLY A 63 -0.90 2.65 -6.72
CA GLY A 63 -2.11 3.39 -7.06
C GLY A 63 -3.25 2.54 -7.59
N SER A 64 -3.10 1.21 -7.59
CA SER A 64 -4.18 0.32 -8.01
C SER A 64 -5.40 0.47 -7.10
N THR A 65 -6.60 0.31 -7.67
CA THR A 65 -7.87 0.30 -6.92
C THR A 65 -8.46 -1.09 -6.80
N GLU A 66 -7.65 -2.11 -7.10
CA GLU A 66 -7.99 -3.51 -6.96
C GLU A 66 -7.18 -4.16 -5.83
N TRP A 67 -7.64 -5.33 -5.37
CA TRP A 67 -6.88 -6.09 -4.38
C TRP A 67 -5.57 -6.62 -5.00
N PRO A 68 -4.43 -6.51 -4.30
CA PRO A 68 -3.15 -7.02 -4.78
C PRO A 68 -3.19 -8.51 -5.16
N ASP A 69 -2.76 -8.84 -6.37
CA ASP A 69 -2.72 -10.20 -6.89
C ASP A 69 -1.31 -10.82 -6.89
N SER A 70 -0.32 -10.15 -6.28
CA SER A 70 1.02 -10.71 -6.10
C SER A 70 1.03 -11.96 -5.23
N GLU A 71 2.21 -12.60 -5.11
CA GLU A 71 2.41 -13.71 -4.18
C GLU A 71 2.04 -13.31 -2.75
N ALA A 72 2.49 -12.15 -2.29
CA ALA A 72 2.10 -11.60 -0.98
C ALA A 72 0.58 -11.37 -0.87
N GLY A 73 -0.04 -10.77 -1.90
CA GLY A 73 -1.47 -10.48 -1.92
C GLY A 73 -2.36 -11.74 -1.88
N LYS A 74 -1.93 -12.82 -2.53
CA LYS A 74 -2.61 -14.14 -2.54
C LYS A 74 -2.45 -14.90 -1.22
N LYS A 75 -1.44 -14.57 -0.42
CA LYS A 75 -1.12 -15.25 0.85
C LYS A 75 -1.81 -14.65 2.05
N ILE A 76 -2.42 -13.47 1.91
CA ILE A 76 -3.25 -12.86 2.93
C ILE A 76 -4.74 -13.04 2.59
N PRO A 77 -5.62 -13.23 3.60
CA PRO A 77 -7.06 -13.23 3.35
C PRO A 77 -7.51 -11.93 2.68
N GLU A 78 -8.29 -12.02 1.60
CA GLU A 78 -8.81 -10.85 0.90
C GLU A 78 -9.94 -10.18 1.69
N PHE A 79 -9.85 -8.86 1.88
CA PHE A 79 -10.94 -8.08 2.46
C PHE A 79 -11.88 -7.57 1.37
N LYS A 80 -13.08 -8.17 1.28
CA LYS A 80 -14.05 -7.96 0.19
C LYS A 80 -15.10 -6.88 0.45
N LYS A 81 -14.96 -6.13 1.54
CA LYS A 81 -15.97 -5.18 2.02
C LYS A 81 -15.38 -3.77 1.99
N GLY A 82 -16.19 -2.78 1.65
CA GLY A 82 -15.69 -1.43 1.39
C GLY A 82 -15.07 -1.26 0.01
N LYS A 83 -14.38 -0.14 -0.19
CA LYS A 83 -13.83 0.31 -1.46
C LYS A 83 -12.33 0.50 -1.34
N VAL A 84 -11.54 -0.23 -2.13
CA VAL A 84 -10.10 0.02 -2.24
C VAL A 84 -9.88 1.38 -2.91
N THR A 85 -9.16 2.26 -2.23
CA THR A 85 -8.82 3.60 -2.74
C THR A 85 -7.39 3.70 -3.22
N SER A 86 -6.51 2.82 -2.74
CA SER A 86 -5.15 2.69 -3.25
C SER A 86 -4.54 1.38 -2.76
N ALA A 87 -3.72 0.77 -3.60
CA ALA A 87 -2.89 -0.36 -3.24
C ALA A 87 -1.46 -0.19 -3.75
N VAL A 88 -0.52 -0.75 -3.00
CA VAL A 88 0.85 -1.03 -3.43
C VAL A 88 0.98 -2.54 -3.53
N ASN A 89 1.45 -3.00 -4.68
CA ASN A 89 1.56 -4.42 -5.00
C ASN A 89 3.00 -4.73 -5.45
N SER A 90 3.71 -5.55 -4.70
CA SER A 90 4.99 -6.15 -5.09
C SER A 90 5.06 -7.62 -4.69
N LYS A 91 6.11 -8.33 -5.12
CA LYS A 91 6.31 -9.76 -4.80
C LYS A 91 6.25 -10.02 -3.29
N GLY A 92 7.03 -9.25 -2.51
CA GLY A 92 7.20 -9.46 -1.07
C GLY A 92 6.42 -8.51 -0.16
N TYR A 93 5.73 -7.50 -0.71
CA TYR A 93 5.02 -6.51 0.08
C TYR A 93 3.69 -6.12 -0.56
N VAL A 94 2.67 -5.98 0.29
CA VAL A 94 1.38 -5.41 -0.10
C VAL A 94 0.95 -4.36 0.91
N PHE A 95 0.30 -3.33 0.40
CA PHE A 95 -0.35 -2.29 1.18
C PHE A 95 -1.67 -1.96 0.51
N VAL A 96 -2.76 -1.90 1.28
CA VAL A 96 -4.11 -1.63 0.78
C VAL A 96 -4.76 -0.62 1.70
N MET A 97 -5.28 0.45 1.12
CA MET A 97 -6.17 1.41 1.79
C MET A 97 -7.58 1.19 1.29
N LEU A 98 -8.50 1.05 2.24
CA LEU A 98 -9.92 0.93 1.98
C LEU A 98 -10.69 2.01 2.74
N GLU A 99 -11.75 2.50 2.10
CA GLU A 99 -12.78 3.36 2.69
C GLU A 99 -14.13 2.64 2.70
N GLU A 100 -15.14 3.25 3.31
CA GLU A 100 -16.49 2.72 3.39
C GLU A 100 -16.55 1.33 4.05
N VAL A 101 -15.67 1.10 5.03
CA VAL A 101 -15.58 -0.17 5.74
C VAL A 101 -16.48 -0.13 6.97
N ASP A 102 -17.51 -0.99 7.00
CA ASP A 102 -18.35 -1.12 8.18
C ASP A 102 -17.62 -1.84 9.32
N GLU A 103 -17.87 -1.37 10.55
CA GLU A 103 -17.13 -1.83 11.73
C GLU A 103 -17.32 -3.33 12.01
N ASP A 104 -18.50 -3.88 11.73
CA ASP A 104 -18.77 -5.30 11.93
C ASP A 104 -18.05 -6.18 10.89
N ASP A 105 -17.95 -5.70 9.65
CA ASP A 105 -17.15 -6.36 8.61
C ASP A 105 -15.66 -6.33 8.97
N PHE A 106 -15.15 -5.19 9.44
CA PHE A 106 -13.80 -5.09 9.96
C PHE A 106 -13.56 -6.04 11.13
N LYS A 107 -14.46 -6.11 12.13
CA LYS A 107 -14.32 -7.01 13.28
C LYS A 107 -14.24 -8.48 12.86
N ALA A 108 -15.05 -8.91 11.90
CA ALA A 108 -15.00 -10.27 11.39
C ALA A 108 -13.64 -10.59 10.76
N TYR A 109 -13.10 -9.66 9.96
CA TYR A 109 -11.78 -9.81 9.35
C TYR A 109 -10.64 -9.72 10.37
N TYR A 110 -10.74 -8.81 11.33
CA TYR A 110 -9.80 -8.65 12.43
C TYR A 110 -9.63 -9.95 13.22
N GLU A 111 -10.73 -10.62 13.58
CA GLU A 111 -10.69 -11.90 14.29
C GLU A 111 -10.13 -13.04 13.41
N ASP A 112 -10.43 -13.05 12.11
CA ASP A 112 -9.84 -14.01 11.17
C ASP A 112 -8.31 -13.86 11.08
N ILE A 113 -7.82 -12.64 10.88
CA ILE A 113 -6.38 -12.33 10.86
C ILE A 113 -5.74 -12.68 12.21
N LYS A 114 -6.34 -12.25 13.32
CA LYS A 114 -5.82 -12.52 14.66
C LYS A 114 -5.71 -14.02 14.96
N SER A 115 -6.58 -14.85 14.39
CA SER A 115 -6.51 -16.31 14.54
C SER A 115 -5.40 -16.97 13.73
N LYS A 116 -4.94 -16.35 12.65
CA LYS A 116 -3.96 -16.90 11.69
C LYS A 116 -2.53 -16.38 11.91
N TYR A 117 -2.40 -15.16 12.45
CA TYR A 117 -1.13 -14.45 12.55
C TYR A 117 -0.73 -14.20 14.01
N THR A 118 -0.58 -15.28 14.79
CA THR A 118 -0.42 -15.19 16.25
C THR A 118 1.01 -14.95 16.75
N GLU A 119 2.03 -15.07 15.89
CA GLU A 119 3.44 -14.92 16.29
C GLU A 119 3.80 -13.45 16.50
N ASP A 120 4.54 -13.14 17.56
CA ASP A 120 4.95 -11.77 17.94
C ASP A 120 3.83 -10.72 17.85
N SER A 121 2.60 -11.15 18.14
CA SER A 121 1.43 -10.34 17.89
C SER A 121 1.28 -9.18 18.88
N TYR A 122 0.75 -8.07 18.38
CA TYR A 122 0.42 -6.87 19.13
C TYR A 122 -0.96 -6.36 18.74
N GLU A 123 -1.74 -5.92 19.73
CA GLU A 123 -3.02 -5.26 19.49
C GLU A 123 -3.11 -3.95 20.26
N SER A 124 -3.78 -2.96 19.67
CA SER A 124 -4.07 -1.71 20.35
C SER A 124 -5.45 -1.16 19.97
N LYS A 125 -6.08 -0.49 20.93
CA LYS A 125 -7.36 0.21 20.75
C LYS A 125 -7.24 1.55 21.46
N TYR A 126 -7.04 2.62 20.71
CA TYR A 126 -6.81 3.95 21.26
C TYR A 126 -7.38 5.02 20.31
N GLU A 127 -8.04 6.05 20.87
CA GLU A 127 -8.55 7.22 20.12
C GLU A 127 -9.31 6.87 18.83
N GLY A 128 -10.22 5.88 18.89
CA GLY A 128 -11.00 5.49 17.72
C GLY A 128 -10.22 4.74 16.65
N VAL A 129 -8.99 4.32 16.94
CA VAL A 129 -8.19 3.44 16.08
C VAL A 129 -8.09 2.06 16.71
N ILE A 130 -8.36 1.03 15.92
CA ILE A 130 -8.16 -0.37 16.26
C ILE A 130 -7.04 -0.91 15.37
N SER A 131 -5.94 -1.36 15.98
CA SER A 131 -4.82 -1.93 15.23
C SER A 131 -4.43 -3.32 15.71
N TYR A 132 -3.87 -4.08 14.80
CA TYR A 132 -3.30 -5.40 15.03
C TYR A 132 -2.04 -5.58 14.20
N SER A 133 -1.06 -6.28 14.73
CA SER A 133 0.08 -6.79 13.98
C SER A 133 0.37 -8.20 14.45
N GLY A 134 0.83 -9.05 13.55
CA GLY A 134 1.25 -10.41 13.91
C GLY A 134 1.85 -11.16 12.74
N GLY A 135 2.68 -12.15 13.07
CA GLY A 135 3.31 -13.08 12.15
C GLY A 135 2.64 -14.46 12.13
N ASN A 136 2.91 -15.26 11.12
CA ASN A 136 2.54 -16.68 11.08
C ASN A 136 3.76 -17.58 10.87
N THR A 137 3.54 -18.89 10.92
CA THR A 137 4.61 -19.90 10.77
C THR A 137 5.27 -19.91 9.38
N GLU A 138 4.68 -19.24 8.38
CA GLU A 138 5.28 -19.03 7.06
C GLU A 138 6.21 -17.81 7.04
N GLY A 139 6.38 -17.11 8.15
CA GLY A 139 7.19 -15.89 8.27
C GLY A 139 6.51 -14.63 7.72
N ILE A 140 5.22 -14.72 7.36
CA ILE A 140 4.46 -13.59 6.84
C ILE A 140 4.00 -12.73 8.00
N ILE A 141 4.26 -11.42 7.92
CA ILE A 141 3.82 -10.44 8.91
C ILE A 141 2.68 -9.63 8.32
N VAL A 142 1.56 -9.52 9.05
CA VAL A 142 0.40 -8.70 8.70
C VAL A 142 0.24 -7.57 9.71
N GLY A 143 -0.13 -6.39 9.21
CA GLY A 143 -0.58 -5.24 10.00
C GLY A 143 -1.95 -4.75 9.55
N LEU A 144 -2.81 -4.45 10.52
CA LEU A 144 -4.12 -3.85 10.34
C LEU A 144 -4.20 -2.54 11.13
N SER A 145 -4.83 -1.53 10.54
CA SER A 145 -5.21 -0.30 11.24
C SER A 145 -6.56 0.18 10.74
N TYR A 146 -7.55 0.25 11.63
CA TYR A 146 -8.91 0.69 11.32
C TYR A 146 -9.26 1.95 12.10
N SER A 147 -9.66 3.01 11.39
CA SER A 147 -10.24 4.22 11.98
C SER A 147 -11.75 4.06 12.08
N THR A 148 -12.30 4.05 13.30
CA THR A 148 -13.75 4.01 13.54
C THR A 148 -14.44 5.31 13.12
N GLU A 149 -13.72 6.43 13.12
CA GLU A 149 -14.24 7.75 12.75
C GLU A 149 -14.37 7.86 11.23
N ASP A 150 -13.30 7.49 10.51
CA ASP A 150 -13.25 7.62 9.05
C ASP A 150 -13.83 6.41 8.32
N LYS A 151 -14.13 5.31 9.06
CA LYS A 151 -14.50 4.02 8.48
C LYS A 151 -13.49 3.55 7.42
N SER A 152 -12.22 3.76 7.71
CA SER A 152 -11.11 3.44 6.82
C SER A 152 -10.25 2.33 7.41
N LEU A 153 -9.79 1.43 6.53
CA LEU A 153 -8.96 0.29 6.89
C LEU A 153 -7.69 0.31 6.06
N THR A 154 -6.56 0.23 6.76
CA THR A 154 -5.26 -0.06 6.15
C THR A 154 -4.86 -1.50 6.45
N ILE A 155 -4.48 -2.23 5.42
CA ILE A 155 -3.96 -3.59 5.49
C ILE A 155 -2.56 -3.57 4.88
N GLN A 156 -1.58 -4.12 5.58
CA GLN A 156 -0.24 -4.31 5.04
C GLN A 156 0.24 -5.72 5.33
N ALA A 157 1.04 -6.28 4.43
CA ALA A 157 1.71 -7.54 4.70
C ALA A 157 3.07 -7.61 4.03
N THR A 158 4.00 -8.29 4.69
CA THR A 158 5.36 -8.51 4.22
C THR A 158 5.66 -10.01 4.27
N MET A 159 6.16 -10.55 3.16
CA MET A 159 6.70 -11.91 3.09
C MET A 159 8.14 -11.95 3.57
N PRO A 160 8.62 -13.08 4.09
CA PRO A 160 10.04 -13.24 4.38
C PRO A 160 10.84 -13.17 3.07
N GLU A 161 12.04 -12.59 3.13
CA GLU A 161 13.00 -12.62 2.03
C GLU A 161 13.32 -14.08 1.67
N GLU A 162 13.25 -14.43 0.38
CA GLU A 162 13.73 -15.74 -0.09
C GLU A 162 15.25 -15.76 0.08
N SER A 163 15.75 -16.66 0.93
CA SER A 163 17.20 -16.87 1.04
C SER A 163 17.69 -17.69 -0.15
N GLU A 164 18.51 -17.08 -1.00
CA GLU A 164 19.27 -17.76 -2.08
C GLU A 164 20.35 -18.71 -1.53
#